data_AF-A0AAW6WDQ3-F1
#
_entry.id   AF-A0AAW6WDQ3-F1
#
_cell.length_a   1.000
_cell.length_b   1.000
_cell.length_c   1.000
_cell.angle_alpha   90.00
_cell.angle_beta   90.00
_cell.angle_gamma   90.00
#
_symmetry.space_group_name_H-M   'P 1'
#
loop_
_entity.id
_entity.type
_entity.pdbx_description
1 polymer ?
#
loop_
_entity_poly.entity_id
_entity_poly.type
_entity_poly.pdbx_seq_one_letter_code
_entity_poly.pdbx_strand_id
1 'polypeptide(L)'
;MNIPEIILKKVQVAMRLQAPEFQEYLRSLEKEARVYIKHFFIVEEVEEEVMKLCIDLHVQYTLFSKIEYESIAEDKLQTLHNIIRSFNESYEKKNPVKRGGVTFI
;
A
#
# COMPACT_ATOMS: atom_id res chain seq x y z
N MET A 1 -0.10 -12.46 -0.85
CA MET A 1 -0.03 -11.69 0.41
C MET A 1 1.04 -12.29 1.30
N ASN A 2 2.11 -11.54 1.57
CA ASN A 2 3.10 -11.89 2.59
C ASN A 2 2.68 -11.30 3.95
N ILE A 3 1.76 -11.98 4.65
CA ILE A 3 1.25 -11.54 5.95
C ILE A 3 1.39 -12.70 6.94
N PRO A 4 1.97 -12.50 8.14
CA PRO A 4 2.12 -13.58 9.11
C PRO A 4 0.76 -14.18 9.52
N GLU A 5 0.65 -15.51 9.50
CA GLU A 5 -0.60 -16.23 9.82
C GLU A 5 -1.16 -15.87 11.20
N ILE A 6 -0.28 -15.61 12.17
CA ILE A 6 -0.67 -15.20 13.52
C ILE A 6 -1.45 -13.88 13.51
N ILE A 7 -1.12 -12.96 12.60
CA ILE A 7 -1.84 -11.68 12.45
C ILE A 7 -3.19 -11.93 11.80
N LEU A 8 -3.23 -12.73 10.73
CA LEU A 8 -4.48 -13.12 10.06
C LEU A 8 -5.48 -13.73 11.05
N LYS A 9 -5.02 -14.68 11.89
CA LYS A 9 -5.85 -15.32 12.91
C LYS A 9 -6.33 -14.34 13.99
N LYS A 10 -5.44 -13.45 14.47
CA LYS A 10 -5.80 -12.43 15.47
C LYS A 10 -6.87 -11.48 14.93
N VAL A 11 -6.71 -11.00 13.69
CA VAL A 11 -7.68 -10.09 13.07
C VAL A 11 -9.00 -10.78 12.82
N GLN A 12 -8.99 -12.01 12.31
CA GLN A 12 -10.21 -12.80 12.12
C GLN A 12 -11.02 -12.91 13.42
N VAL A 13 -10.36 -13.23 14.53
CA VAL A 13 -11.00 -13.33 15.85
C VAL A 13 -11.50 -11.96 16.32
N ALA A 14 -10.70 -10.90 16.19
CA ALA A 14 -11.08 -9.55 16.60
C ALA A 14 -12.32 -9.04 15.84
N MET A 15 -12.40 -9.35 14.54
CA MET A 15 -13.53 -8.99 13.68
C MET A 15 -14.73 -9.94 13.79
N ARG A 16 -14.58 -11.07 14.49
CA ARG A 16 -15.61 -12.12 14.66
C ARG A 16 -16.12 -12.69 13.33
N LEU A 17 -15.23 -12.83 12.34
CA LEU A 17 -15.57 -13.34 11.01
C LEU A 17 -15.33 -14.85 10.91
N GLN A 18 -16.24 -15.55 10.23
CA GLN A 18 -16.03 -16.94 9.82
C GLN A 18 -14.94 -17.02 8.75
N ALA A 19 -14.32 -18.19 8.59
CA ALA A 19 -13.21 -18.35 7.65
C ALA A 19 -13.56 -17.94 6.19
N PRO A 20 -14.74 -18.27 5.63
CA PRO A 20 -15.12 -17.83 4.28
C PRO A 20 -15.28 -16.31 4.19
N GLU A 21 -15.94 -15.70 5.18
CA GLU A 21 -16.18 -14.25 5.25
C GLU A 21 -14.86 -13.48 5.38
N PHE A 22 -13.92 -14.02 6.16
CA PHE A 22 -12.59 -13.43 6.32
C PHE A 22 -11.78 -13.50 5.02
N GLN A 23 -11.88 -14.59 4.27
CA GLN A 23 -11.24 -14.70 2.95
C GLN A 23 -11.83 -13.70 1.95
N GLU A 24 -13.14 -13.48 1.98
CA GLU A 24 -13.79 -12.47 1.15
C GLU A 24 -13.36 -11.04 1.55
N TYR A 25 -13.29 -10.76 2.85
CA TYR A 25 -12.79 -9.51 3.37
C TYR A 25 -11.36 -9.21 2.89
N LEU A 26 -10.44 -10.18 2.99
CA LEU A 26 -9.07 -10.01 2.51
C LEU A 26 -9.00 -9.69 1.01
N ARG A 27 -9.84 -10.33 0.19
CA ARG A 27 -9.93 -10.05 -1.25
C ARG A 27 -10.49 -8.64 -1.53
N SER A 28 -11.47 -8.19 -0.76
CA SER A 28 -11.98 -6.81 -0.87
C SER A 28 -10.87 -5.81 -0.54
N LEU A 29 -10.17 -6.06 0.57
CA LEU A 29 -9.09 -5.20 1.04
C LEU A 29 -7.94 -5.09 0.03
N GLU A 30 -7.57 -6.20 -0.62
CA GLU A 30 -6.55 -6.20 -1.68
C GLU A 30 -6.98 -5.36 -2.90
N LYS A 31 -8.26 -5.44 -3.29
CA LYS A 31 -8.83 -4.63 -4.39
C LYS A 31 -8.82 -3.14 -4.04
N GLU A 32 -9.28 -2.80 -2.84
CA GLU A 32 -9.29 -1.42 -2.33
C GLU A 32 -7.87 -0.86 -2.24
N ALA A 33 -6.93 -1.64 -1.70
CA ALA A 33 -5.52 -1.26 -1.62
C ALA A 33 -4.95 -0.96 -3.00
N ARG A 34 -5.22 -1.81 -4.00
CA ARG A 34 -4.76 -1.59 -5.39
C ARG A 34 -5.28 -0.28 -5.96
N VAL A 35 -6.56 0.04 -5.74
CA VAL A 35 -7.15 1.31 -6.19
C VAL A 35 -6.50 2.47 -5.46
N TYR A 36 -6.41 2.42 -4.13
CA TYR A 36 -5.79 3.47 -3.31
C TYR A 36 -4.36 3.78 -3.77
N ILE A 37 -3.51 2.76 -3.86
CA ILE A 37 -2.07 2.89 -4.17
C ILE A 37 -1.83 3.50 -5.55
N LYS A 38 -2.63 3.13 -6.55
CA LYS A 38 -2.48 3.65 -7.91
C LYS A 38 -2.53 5.18 -7.98
N HIS A 39 -3.28 5.84 -7.10
CA HIS A 39 -3.41 7.30 -7.10
C HIS A 39 -2.12 8.04 -6.70
N PHE A 40 -1.15 7.34 -6.10
CA PHE A 40 0.09 7.96 -5.62
C PHE A 40 1.28 7.81 -6.56
N PHE A 41 1.17 6.93 -7.56
CA PHE A 41 2.19 6.80 -8.60
C PHE A 41 1.99 7.86 -9.67
N ILE A 42 3.08 8.49 -10.12
CA ILE A 42 3.03 9.50 -11.20
C ILE A 42 2.94 8.90 -12.60
N VAL A 43 3.00 7.57 -12.71
CA VAL A 43 2.96 6.80 -13.96
C VAL A 43 1.73 5.90 -13.97
N GLU A 44 1.23 5.61 -15.17
CA GLU A 44 0.09 4.68 -15.33
C GLU A 44 0.48 3.23 -15.08
N GLU A 45 1.71 2.86 -15.45
CA GLU A 45 2.24 1.51 -15.30
C GLU A 45 3.41 1.49 -14.32
N VAL A 46 3.28 0.64 -13.31
CA VAL A 46 4.28 0.38 -12.27
C VAL A 46 4.66 -1.09 -12.36
N GLU A 47 5.94 -1.40 -12.16
CA GLU A 47 6.42 -2.78 -12.07
C GLU A 47 5.56 -3.59 -11.09
N GLU A 48 5.16 -4.79 -11.51
CA GLU A 48 4.21 -5.62 -10.75
C GLU A 48 4.71 -5.92 -9.33
N GLU A 49 6.01 -6.16 -9.16
CA GLU A 49 6.62 -6.43 -7.87
C GLU A 49 6.52 -5.24 -6.91
N VAL A 50 6.73 -4.02 -7.41
CA VAL A 50 6.61 -2.78 -6.63
C VAL A 50 5.16 -2.55 -6.25
N MET A 51 4.24 -2.72 -7.19
CA MET A 51 2.80 -2.61 -6.94
C MET A 51 2.34 -3.63 -5.88
N LYS A 52 2.78 -4.89 -6.02
CA LYS A 52 2.46 -5.97 -5.07
C LYS A 52 3.00 -5.68 -3.68
N LEU A 53 4.24 -5.20 -3.56
CA LEU A 53 4.83 -4.81 -2.27
C LEU A 53 4.03 -3.69 -1.60
N CYS A 54 3.64 -2.68 -2.37
CA CYS A 54 2.82 -1.57 -1.87
C CYS A 54 1.45 -2.08 -1.36
N ILE A 55 0.81 -2.96 -2.13
CA ILE A 55 -0.48 -3.57 -1.74
C ILE A 55 -0.32 -4.35 -0.45
N ASP A 56 0.70 -5.20 -0.35
CA ASP A 56 0.96 -5.99 0.85
C ASP A 56 1.18 -5.08 2.09
N LEU A 57 1.89 -3.95 1.95
CA LEU A 57 2.09 -2.99 3.05
C LEU A 57 0.78 -2.31 3.48
N HIS A 58 -0.06 -1.89 2.53
CA HIS A 58 -1.34 -1.26 2.84
C HIS A 58 -2.33 -2.24 3.50
N VAL A 59 -2.37 -3.48 3.02
CA VAL A 59 -3.17 -4.56 3.63
C VAL A 59 -2.67 -4.81 5.06
N GLN A 60 -1.36 -4.93 5.27
CA GLN A 60 -0.78 -5.10 6.60
C GLN A 60 -1.17 -3.94 7.53
N TYR A 61 -0.99 -2.69 7.12
CA TYR A 61 -1.43 -1.51 7.87
C TYR A 61 -2.89 -1.66 8.34
N THR A 62 -3.78 -2.00 7.41
CA THR A 62 -5.21 -2.12 7.71
C THR A 62 -5.49 -3.26 8.67
N LEU A 63 -4.80 -4.39 8.55
CA LEU A 63 -4.95 -5.52 9.47
C LEU A 63 -4.41 -5.20 10.88
N PHE A 64 -3.24 -4.57 10.98
CA PHE A 64 -2.65 -4.18 12.27
C PHE A 64 -3.49 -3.11 13.01
N SER A 65 -4.15 -2.20 12.28
CA SER A 65 -5.05 -1.23 12.91
C SER A 65 -6.31 -1.88 13.52
N LYS A 66 -6.74 -3.05 13.03
CA LYS A 66 -7.87 -3.80 13.63
C LYS A 66 -7.54 -4.48 14.96
N ILE A 67 -6.26 -4.63 15.28
CA ILE A 67 -5.80 -5.28 16.52
C ILE A 67 -5.10 -4.29 17.47
N GLU A 68 -5.33 -2.98 17.29
CA GLU A 68 -4.85 -1.90 18.16
C GLU A 68 -3.32 -1.75 18.24
N TYR A 69 -2.57 -2.24 17.25
CA TYR A 69 -1.13 -2.00 17.14
C TYR A 69 -0.87 -0.75 16.28
N GLU A 70 -1.32 0.41 16.76
CA GLU A 70 -1.33 1.67 15.99
C GLU A 70 0.07 2.10 15.53
N SER A 71 1.09 1.98 16.38
CA SER A 71 2.48 2.30 16.02
C SER A 71 3.01 1.40 14.89
N ILE A 72 2.76 0.09 14.97
CA ILE A 72 3.19 -0.87 13.94
C ILE A 72 2.43 -0.63 12.64
N ALA A 73 1.15 -0.28 12.73
CA ALA A 73 0.34 0.06 11.56
C ALA A 73 0.92 1.30 10.88
N GLU A 74 1.13 2.38 11.63
CA GLU A 74 1.69 3.64 11.09
C GLU A 74 3.04 3.42 10.41
N ASP A 75 3.93 2.61 11.01
CA ASP A 75 5.23 2.26 10.40
C ASP A 75 5.07 1.64 9.00
N LYS A 76 4.04 0.80 8.79
CA LYS A 76 3.76 0.17 7.49
C LYS A 76 3.28 1.20 6.47
N LEU A 77 2.43 2.13 6.89
CA LEU A 77 1.92 3.21 6.03
C LEU A 77 3.03 4.21 5.67
N GLN A 78 3.90 4.56 6.61
CA GLN A 78 5.07 5.39 6.34
C GLN A 78 6.03 4.70 5.37
N THR A 79 6.29 3.40 5.57
CA THR A 79 7.11 2.61 4.65
C THR A 79 6.53 2.60 3.24
N LEU A 80 5.21 2.41 3.10
CA LEU A 80 4.50 2.49 1.83
C LEU A 80 4.73 3.82 1.13
N HIS A 81 4.49 4.94 1.81
CA HIS A 81 4.65 6.28 1.24
C HIS A 81 6.10 6.59 0.86
N ASN A 82 7.07 6.11 1.64
CA ASN A 82 8.50 6.28 1.33
C ASN A 82 8.89 5.53 0.07
N ILE A 83 8.44 4.28 -0.11
CA ILE A 83 8.69 3.50 -1.34
C ILE A 83 8.13 4.23 -2.56
N ILE A 84 6.87 4.68 -2.48
CA ILE A 84 6.22 5.37 -3.60
C ILE A 84 6.94 6.68 -3.92
N ARG A 85 7.33 7.46 -2.89
CA ARG A 85 8.09 8.69 -3.07
C ARG A 85 9.44 8.43 -3.75
N SER A 86 10.20 7.45 -3.26
CA SER A 86 11.49 7.09 -3.85
C SER A 86 11.37 6.60 -5.29
N PHE A 87 10.30 5.86 -5.61
CA PHE A 87 9.99 5.46 -6.98
C PHE A 87 9.73 6.67 -7.87
N ASN A 88 8.83 7.57 -7.46
CA ASN A 88 8.47 8.77 -8.22
C ASN A 88 9.69 9.68 -8.43
N GLU A 89 10.47 9.95 -7.38
CA GLU A 89 11.70 10.75 -7.48
C GLU A 89 12.73 10.14 -8.45
N SER A 90 12.88 8.81 -8.42
CA SER A 90 13.79 8.10 -9.31
C SER A 90 13.31 8.18 -10.76
N TYR A 91 12.01 8.10 -10.98
CA TYR A 91 11.41 8.24 -12.31
C TYR A 91 11.61 9.66 -12.85
N GLU A 92 11.36 10.70 -12.06
CA GLU A 92 11.58 12.10 -12.45
C GLU A 92 13.05 12.41 -12.74
N LYS A 93 13.99 11.84 -11.97
CA LYS A 93 15.43 11.99 -12.23
C LYS A 93 15.87 11.33 -13.54
N LYS A 94 15.30 10.17 -13.87
CA LYS A 94 15.59 9.43 -15.11
C LYS A 94 14.88 10.03 -16.33
N ASN A 95 13.72 10.63 -16.10
CA ASN A 95 12.91 11.30 -17.09
C ASN A 95 12.76 12.76 -16.69
N PRO A 96 13.87 13.55 -16.70
CA PRO A 96 13.76 14.98 -16.47
C PRO A 96 12.90 15.49 -17.61
N VAL A 97 11.62 15.74 -17.33
CA VAL A 97 10.78 16.56 -18.20
C VAL A 97 11.65 17.76 -18.50
N LYS A 98 11.93 18.04 -19.79
CA LYS A 98 12.54 19.30 -20.16
C LYS A 98 11.62 20.35 -19.53
N ARG A 99 11.98 20.86 -18.36
CA ARG A 99 11.39 22.06 -17.77
C ARG A 99 11.90 23.20 -18.65
N GLY A 100 11.40 23.24 -19.88
CA GLY A 100 11.38 24.42 -20.71
C GLY A 100 10.61 25.44 -19.89
N GLY A 101 11.33 26.47 -19.47
CA GLY A 101 10.84 27.43 -18.51
C GLY A 101 9.50 28.02 -18.91
N VAL A 102 8.64 28.17 -17.91
CA VAL A 102 7.74 29.32 -17.89
C VAL A 102 8.24 30.19 -16.76
N THR A 103 9.16 31.09 -17.11
CA THR A 103 9.43 32.28 -16.31
C THR A 103 8.18 33.14 -16.44
N PHE A 104 7.40 33.26 -15.38
CA PHE A 104 6.41 34.33 -15.29
C PHE A 104 7.20 35.62 -15.09
N ILE A 105 7.20 36.46 -16.13
CA ILE A 105 7.62 37.87 -16.10
C ILE A 105 6.42 38.68 -15.62
#